data_AF-A0A2M8C8T7-F1
#
_entry.id   AF-A0A2M8C8T7-F1
#
_cell.length_a   1.000
_cell.length_b   1.000
_cell.length_c   1.000
_cell.angle_alpha   90.00
_cell.angle_beta   90.00
_cell.angle_gamma   90.00
#
_symmetry.space_group_name_H-M   'P 1'
#
loop_
_entity.id
_entity.type
_entity.pdbx_description
1 polymer ?
#
loop_
_entity_poly.entity_id
_entity_poly.type
_entity_poly.pdbx_seq_one_letter_code
_entity_poly.pdbx_strand_id
1 'polypeptide(L)'
;MKFNEDSRVKIPAILHLCRLGYKYISLNNAVWDTETNIFTEIFKESIVKINPDFDQDQAERLLIDISLLLSNEDLGKAYFEKLTSESGVKLIDFENFENNTFHVVTELTYKKGDEEFRPDIILLINGMPLAFIEVKKPNNRDGIIAERERINKRFQNKKFRKFVNISQLMVFSNNMEYDNGDIEPLQGAFYASPS
;
A
#
# COMPACT_ATOMS: atom_id res chain seq x y z
N MET A 1 -16.85 -13.03 22.74
CA MET A 1 -16.36 -12.22 21.59
C MET A 1 -16.50 -13.10 20.35
N LYS A 2 -17.12 -12.63 19.25
CA LYS A 2 -17.22 -13.44 18.01
C LYS A 2 -15.82 -13.56 17.40
N PHE A 3 -15.29 -14.79 17.30
CA PHE A 3 -13.97 -15.07 16.73
C PHE A 3 -13.98 -14.97 15.19
N ASN A 4 -13.97 -13.75 14.65
CA ASN A 4 -13.91 -13.46 13.21
C ASN A 4 -12.51 -12.98 12.79
N GLU A 5 -12.34 -12.70 11.50
CA GLU A 5 -11.08 -12.25 10.88
C GLU A 5 -10.58 -10.93 11.45
N ASP A 6 -11.49 -9.99 11.70
CA ASP A 6 -11.18 -8.71 12.32
C ASP A 6 -10.50 -8.90 13.67
N SER A 7 -11.12 -9.71 14.54
CA SER A 7 -10.63 -9.95 15.91
C SER A 7 -9.35 -10.78 15.97
N ARG A 8 -9.12 -11.69 15.01
CA ARG A 8 -8.01 -12.66 15.08
C ARG A 8 -6.76 -12.26 14.31
N VAL A 9 -6.88 -11.45 13.27
CA VAL A 9 -5.74 -11.12 12.41
C VAL A 9 -5.64 -9.62 12.15
N LYS A 10 -6.73 -8.98 11.69
CA LYS A 10 -6.72 -7.56 11.30
C LYS A 10 -6.37 -6.61 12.45
N ILE A 11 -7.12 -6.67 13.55
CA ILE A 11 -6.88 -5.80 14.72
C ILE A 11 -5.50 -6.06 15.35
N PRO A 12 -5.07 -7.32 15.60
CA PRO A 12 -3.71 -7.58 16.07
C PRO A 12 -2.61 -7.01 15.16
N ALA A 13 -2.76 -7.14 13.83
CA ALA A 13 -1.80 -6.61 12.87
C ALA A 13 -1.73 -5.07 12.94
N ILE A 14 -2.87 -4.39 13.00
CA ILE A 14 -2.92 -2.92 13.14
C ILE A 14 -2.29 -2.47 14.46
N LEU A 15 -2.61 -3.13 15.57
CA LEU A 15 -2.00 -2.80 16.87
C LEU A 15 -0.48 -3.00 16.85
N HIS A 16 0.00 -4.04 16.17
CA HIS A 16 1.43 -4.26 16.00
C HIS A 16 2.08 -3.14 15.18
N LEU A 17 1.49 -2.76 14.03
CA LEU A 17 1.96 -1.64 13.22
C LEU A 17 2.00 -0.33 14.02
N CYS A 18 0.97 -0.04 14.83
CA CYS A 18 0.96 1.13 15.71
C CYS A 18 2.10 1.10 16.73
N ARG A 19 2.46 -0.08 17.27
CA ARG A 19 3.62 -0.22 18.17
C ARG A 19 4.95 -0.02 17.45
N LEU A 20 5.00 -0.25 16.14
CA LEU A 20 6.17 0.04 15.29
C LEU A 20 6.23 1.51 14.84
N GLY A 21 5.29 2.37 15.27
CA GLY A 21 5.31 3.81 14.98
C GLY A 21 4.34 4.27 13.89
N TYR A 22 3.57 3.36 13.28
CA TYR A 22 2.53 3.76 12.33
C TYR A 22 1.37 4.48 13.03
N LYS A 23 0.89 5.57 12.44
CA LYS A 23 -0.31 6.28 12.93
C LYS A 23 -1.54 5.78 12.19
N TYR A 24 -2.57 5.36 12.93
CA TYR A 24 -3.84 4.97 12.31
C TYR A 24 -4.59 6.18 11.77
N ILE A 25 -5.07 6.09 10.52
CA ILE A 25 -5.96 7.08 9.90
C ILE A 25 -7.35 6.48 9.72
N SER A 26 -8.35 7.19 10.24
CA SER A 26 -9.76 6.91 9.95
C SER A 26 -10.19 7.56 8.63
N LEU A 27 -10.79 6.78 7.73
CA LEU A 27 -11.27 7.27 6.42
C LEU A 27 -12.39 8.32 6.52
N ASN A 28 -13.15 8.36 7.62
CA ASN A 28 -14.31 9.27 7.76
C ASN A 28 -13.98 10.76 7.54
N ASN A 29 -12.76 11.18 7.85
CA ASN A 29 -12.32 12.58 7.74
C ASN A 29 -11.03 12.72 6.91
N ALA A 30 -10.61 11.66 6.23
CA ALA A 30 -9.38 11.67 5.45
C ALA A 30 -9.63 12.27 4.06
N VAL A 31 -8.61 12.92 3.52
CA VAL A 31 -8.61 13.45 2.16
C VAL A 31 -7.52 12.74 1.38
N TRP A 32 -7.90 12.14 0.25
CA TRP A 32 -7.00 11.45 -0.65
C TRP A 32 -7.49 11.58 -2.09
N ASP A 33 -6.57 11.44 -3.05
CA ASP A 33 -6.91 11.34 -4.46
C ASP A 33 -7.44 9.94 -4.76
N THR A 34 -8.71 9.84 -5.17
CA THR A 34 -9.35 8.55 -5.47
C THR A 34 -8.79 7.84 -6.69
N GLU A 35 -8.01 8.52 -7.55
CA GLU A 35 -7.38 7.86 -8.71
C GLU A 35 -6.10 7.09 -8.37
N THR A 36 -5.35 7.54 -7.36
CA THR A 36 -4.06 6.97 -6.95
C THR A 36 -4.06 6.43 -5.53
N ASN A 37 -5.06 6.80 -4.73
CA ASN A 37 -5.14 6.61 -3.29
C ASN A 37 -4.04 7.33 -2.47
N ILE A 38 -3.37 8.34 -3.06
CA ILE A 38 -2.42 9.18 -2.33
C ILE A 38 -3.17 10.15 -1.41
N PHE A 39 -2.79 10.19 -0.14
CA PHE A 39 -3.31 11.12 0.86
C PHE A 39 -2.65 12.49 0.65
N THR A 40 -3.34 13.37 -0.09
CA THR A 40 -2.75 14.55 -0.74
C THR A 40 -2.12 15.53 0.24
N GLU A 41 -2.79 15.82 1.35
CA GLU A 41 -2.27 16.76 2.35
C GLU A 41 -1.04 16.19 3.08
N ILE A 42 -1.11 14.91 3.48
CA ILE A 42 0.03 14.22 4.09
C ILE A 42 1.22 14.17 3.13
N PHE A 43 0.95 13.90 1.85
CA PHE A 43 1.97 13.87 0.81
C PHE A 43 2.66 15.23 0.70
N LYS A 44 1.92 16.32 0.50
CA LYS A 44 2.50 17.66 0.33
C LYS A 44 3.30 18.10 1.55
N GLU A 45 2.76 17.93 2.76
CA GLU A 45 3.46 18.23 4.01
C GLU A 45 4.75 17.41 4.15
N SER A 46 4.70 16.12 3.83
CA SER A 46 5.86 15.23 3.95
C SER A 46 6.94 15.56 2.91
N ILE A 47 6.56 15.87 1.66
CA ILE A 47 7.50 16.24 0.61
C ILE A 47 8.22 17.55 0.93
N VAL A 48 7.50 18.59 1.36
CA VAL A 48 8.11 19.86 1.77
C VAL A 48 9.04 19.65 2.98
N LYS A 49 8.64 18.79 3.94
CA LYS A 49 9.47 18.47 5.10
C LYS A 49 10.81 17.84 4.73
N ILE A 50 10.83 16.88 3.80
CA ILE A 50 12.05 16.13 3.45
C ILE A 50 12.86 16.78 2.31
N ASN A 51 12.33 17.83 1.69
CA ASN A 51 13.00 18.60 0.63
C ASN A 51 12.97 20.11 0.99
N PRO A 52 14.00 20.64 1.67
CA PRO A 52 13.99 22.03 2.19
C PRO A 52 13.80 23.14 1.15
N ASP A 53 14.21 22.90 -0.10
CA ASP A 53 14.08 23.86 -1.21
C ASP A 53 12.76 23.71 -1.99
N PHE A 54 11.81 22.91 -1.47
CA PHE A 54 10.53 22.61 -2.10
C PHE A 54 9.38 23.31 -1.37
N ASP A 55 8.57 24.06 -2.10
CA ASP A 55 7.36 24.68 -1.59
C ASP A 55 6.09 23.84 -1.85
N GLN A 56 4.96 24.32 -1.33
CA GLN A 56 3.66 23.64 -1.46
C GLN A 56 3.17 23.56 -2.91
N ASP A 57 3.43 24.58 -3.73
CA ASP A 57 3.03 24.61 -5.14
C ASP A 57 3.84 23.59 -5.96
N GLN A 58 5.12 23.45 -5.65
CA GLN A 58 5.99 22.42 -6.22
C GLN A 58 5.56 21.02 -5.80
N ALA A 59 5.15 20.83 -4.54
CA ALA A 59 4.63 19.55 -4.05
C ALA A 59 3.31 19.15 -4.74
N GLU A 60 2.41 20.11 -4.98
CA GLU A 60 1.17 19.89 -5.74
C GLU A 60 1.47 19.51 -7.20
N ARG A 61 2.43 20.18 -7.86
CA ARG A 61 2.88 19.80 -9.22
C ARG A 61 3.50 18.40 -9.25
N LEU A 62 4.31 18.06 -8.25
CA LEU A 62 4.92 16.74 -8.13
C LEU A 62 3.86 15.64 -7.98
N LEU A 63 2.76 15.91 -7.25
CA LEU A 63 1.64 14.98 -7.13
C LEU A 63 0.98 14.70 -8.49
N ILE A 64 0.80 15.74 -9.32
CA ILE A 64 0.30 15.60 -10.69
C ILE A 64 1.26 14.77 -11.54
N ASP A 65 2.56 15.06 -11.47
CA ASP A 65 3.60 14.34 -12.20
C ASP A 65 3.64 12.86 -11.82
N ILE A 66 3.50 12.54 -10.52
CA ILE A 66 3.39 11.16 -10.03
C ILE A 66 2.14 10.48 -10.59
N SER A 67 0.98 11.15 -10.58
CA SER A 67 -0.26 10.59 -11.13
C SER A 67 -0.13 10.27 -12.63
N LEU A 68 0.59 11.10 -13.39
CA LEU A 68 0.93 10.83 -14.79
C LEU A 68 1.91 9.66 -14.92
N LEU A 69 2.97 9.63 -14.13
CA LEU A 69 3.98 8.56 -14.11
C LEU A 69 3.34 7.19 -13.81
N LEU A 70 2.41 7.14 -12.87
CA LEU A 70 1.65 5.94 -12.51
C LEU A 70 0.74 5.44 -13.64
N SER A 71 0.55 6.21 -14.72
CA SER A 71 -0.23 5.79 -15.88
C SER A 71 0.58 4.98 -16.90
N ASN A 72 1.90 4.87 -16.72
CA ASN A 72 2.79 4.13 -17.62
C ASN A 72 2.47 2.64 -17.69
N GLU A 73 2.60 2.04 -18.87
CA GLU A 73 2.47 0.59 -19.07
C GLU A 73 3.81 -0.13 -18.79
N ASP A 74 4.35 0.03 -17.58
CA ASP A 74 5.68 -0.44 -17.18
C ASP A 74 5.71 -1.19 -15.83
N LEU A 75 4.55 -1.61 -15.34
CA LEU A 75 4.37 -2.29 -14.04
C LEU A 75 4.95 -1.49 -12.86
N GLY A 76 5.00 -0.16 -12.96
CA GLY A 76 5.48 0.71 -11.91
C GLY A 76 6.99 0.92 -11.93
N LYS A 77 7.71 0.44 -12.95
CA LYS A 77 9.17 0.61 -13.05
C LYS A 77 9.60 2.08 -12.95
N ALA A 78 9.01 2.97 -13.74
CA ALA A 78 9.41 4.38 -13.71
C ALA A 78 9.03 5.04 -12.37
N TYR A 79 7.93 4.62 -11.74
CA TYR A 79 7.58 5.07 -10.40
C TYR A 79 8.58 4.58 -9.35
N PHE A 80 9.00 3.31 -9.41
CA PHE A 80 10.01 2.75 -8.51
C PHE A 80 11.36 3.47 -8.64
N GLU A 81 11.81 3.74 -9.87
CA GLU A 81 13.02 4.54 -10.13
C GLU A 81 12.90 5.95 -9.54
N LYS A 82 11.73 6.58 -9.65
CA LYS A 82 11.47 7.89 -9.04
C LYS A 82 11.41 7.83 -7.51
N LEU A 83 10.80 6.78 -6.95
CA LEU A 83 10.66 6.55 -5.51
C LEU A 83 12.01 6.34 -4.83
N THR A 84 12.94 5.66 -5.51
CA THR A 84 14.27 5.30 -4.99
C THR A 84 15.38 6.27 -5.39
N SER A 85 15.09 7.30 -6.18
CA SER A 85 16.08 8.29 -6.59
C SER A 85 16.58 9.11 -5.40
N GLU A 86 17.89 9.07 -5.18
CA GLU A 86 18.59 9.95 -4.23
C GLU A 86 18.90 11.34 -4.82
N SER A 87 18.74 11.49 -6.14
CA SER A 87 18.98 12.76 -6.84
C SER A 87 17.69 13.53 -7.08
N GLY A 88 17.76 14.86 -6.94
CA GLY A 88 16.62 15.75 -7.12
C GLY A 88 15.62 15.67 -5.96
N VAL A 89 14.33 15.81 -6.27
CA VAL A 89 13.26 15.73 -5.25
C VAL A 89 13.07 14.29 -4.77
N LYS A 90 13.21 14.10 -3.46
CA LYS A 90 13.06 12.84 -2.72
C LYS A 90 11.58 12.60 -2.44
N LEU A 91 11.11 11.37 -2.70
CA LEU A 91 9.79 10.90 -2.25
C LEU A 91 9.87 10.19 -0.89
N ILE A 92 11.04 9.62 -0.59
CA ILE A 92 11.38 8.97 0.68
C ILE A 92 12.76 9.50 1.11
N ASP A 93 12.89 9.87 2.37
CA ASP A 93 14.19 10.19 2.96
C ASP A 93 14.86 8.90 3.43
N PHE A 94 15.71 8.30 2.59
CA PHE A 94 16.46 7.09 2.94
C PHE A 94 17.68 7.37 3.84
N GLU A 95 18.20 8.60 3.83
CA GLU A 95 19.35 8.99 4.65
C GLU A 95 18.95 9.18 6.12
N ASN A 96 17.76 9.75 6.35
CA ASN A 96 17.19 9.90 7.69
C ASN A 96 15.73 9.41 7.71
N PHE A 97 15.57 8.10 7.88
CA PHE A 97 14.28 7.42 7.71
C PHE A 97 13.18 7.92 8.66
N GLU A 98 13.55 8.43 9.84
CA GLU A 98 12.65 9.02 10.83
C GLU A 98 11.99 10.33 10.36
N ASN A 99 12.51 10.94 9.29
CA ASN A 99 11.88 12.12 8.69
C ASN A 99 10.60 11.77 7.91
N ASN A 100 10.42 10.52 7.49
CA ASN A 100 9.23 10.07 6.78
C ASN A 100 8.03 9.94 7.73
N THR A 101 6.83 10.02 7.18
CA THR A 101 5.59 9.79 7.92
C THR A 101 5.02 8.42 7.61
N PHE A 102 4.61 7.68 8.64
CA PHE A 102 4.12 6.31 8.53
C PHE A 102 2.68 6.25 9.01
N HIS A 103 1.78 5.79 8.15
CA HIS A 103 0.37 5.68 8.49
C HIS A 103 -0.21 4.33 8.08
N VAL A 104 -1.18 3.87 8.85
CA VAL A 104 -1.94 2.67 8.55
C VAL A 104 -3.41 3.04 8.36
N VAL A 105 -4.01 2.55 7.29
CA VAL A 105 -5.43 2.73 7.00
C VAL A 105 -6.05 1.40 6.67
N THR A 106 -7.31 1.22 7.05
CA THR A 106 -8.05 -0.01 6.80
C THR A 106 -9.11 0.23 5.74
N GLU A 107 -9.35 -0.78 4.90
CA GLU A 107 -10.50 -0.78 3.98
C GLU A 107 -10.51 0.38 2.96
N LEU A 108 -9.33 0.92 2.62
CA LEU A 108 -9.19 1.91 1.57
C LEU A 108 -9.55 1.27 0.22
N THR A 109 -10.61 1.75 -0.41
CA THR A 109 -11.14 1.13 -1.63
C THR A 109 -10.38 1.62 -2.86
N TYR A 110 -9.92 0.68 -3.68
CA TYR A 110 -9.30 0.90 -4.98
C TYR A 110 -10.44 0.80 -5.99
N LYS A 111 -10.85 1.92 -6.58
CA LYS A 111 -12.06 2.00 -7.40
C LYS A 111 -11.78 2.66 -8.74
N LYS A 112 -12.18 2.03 -9.83
CA LYS A 112 -12.17 2.63 -11.17
C LYS A 112 -13.41 2.22 -11.96
N GLY A 113 -14.29 3.18 -12.19
CA GLY A 113 -15.58 2.96 -12.84
C GLY A 113 -16.46 2.02 -12.02
N ASP A 114 -16.85 0.91 -12.63
CA ASP A 114 -17.69 -0.16 -12.06
C ASP A 114 -16.89 -1.24 -11.31
N GLU A 115 -15.56 -1.19 -11.36
CA GLU A 115 -14.70 -2.16 -10.69
C GLU A 115 -14.08 -1.59 -9.42
N GLU A 116 -14.07 -2.42 -8.37
CA GLU A 116 -13.41 -2.08 -7.12
C GLU A 116 -12.77 -3.29 -6.43
N PHE A 117 -11.73 -3.00 -5.64
CA PHE A 117 -11.10 -3.91 -4.69
C PHE A 117 -10.80 -3.13 -3.42
N ARG A 118 -10.81 -3.80 -2.27
CA ARG A 118 -10.60 -3.17 -0.98
C ARG A 118 -9.63 -4.02 -0.18
N PRO A 119 -8.35 -3.62 -0.11
CA PRO A 119 -7.43 -4.29 0.76
C PRO A 119 -7.79 -4.13 2.23
N ASP A 120 -7.44 -5.13 3.05
CA ASP A 120 -7.76 -5.09 4.48
C ASP A 120 -7.02 -3.99 5.22
N ILE A 121 -5.70 -3.90 4.99
CA ILE A 121 -4.80 -2.95 5.63
C ILE A 121 -3.88 -2.37 4.56
N ILE A 122 -3.72 -1.05 4.53
CA ILE A 122 -2.84 -0.33 3.62
C ILE A 122 -1.85 0.45 4.47
N LEU A 123 -0.57 0.38 4.09
CA LEU A 123 0.52 1.13 4.70
C LEU A 123 0.88 2.30 3.81
N LEU A 124 0.85 3.49 4.39
CA LEU A 124 1.24 4.72 3.73
C LEU A 124 2.62 5.15 4.22
N ILE A 125 3.47 5.58 3.29
CA ILE A 125 4.69 6.32 3.61
C ILE A 125 4.62 7.66 2.90
N ASN A 126 4.75 8.75 3.64
CA ASN A 126 4.60 10.12 3.12
C ASN A 126 3.28 10.31 2.33
N GLY A 127 2.20 9.70 2.82
CA GLY A 127 0.87 9.75 2.20
C GLY A 127 0.67 8.82 0.99
N MET A 128 1.72 8.15 0.49
CA MET A 128 1.63 7.23 -0.66
C MET A 128 1.27 5.80 -0.21
N PRO A 129 0.28 5.12 -0.81
CA PRO A 129 -0.09 3.74 -0.50
C PRO A 129 0.89 2.73 -1.11
N LEU A 130 2.02 2.52 -0.45
CA LEU A 130 3.12 1.69 -0.97
C LEU A 130 2.97 0.21 -0.66
N ALA A 131 2.18 -0.18 0.33
CA ALA A 131 1.97 -1.60 0.62
C ALA A 131 0.56 -1.88 1.12
N PHE A 132 0.08 -3.10 0.89
CA PHE A 132 -1.14 -3.59 1.53
C PHE A 132 -0.96 -5.01 2.08
N ILE A 133 -1.73 -5.31 3.11
CA ILE A 133 -1.76 -6.59 3.80
C ILE A 133 -3.17 -7.15 3.66
N GLU A 134 -3.27 -8.30 3.02
CA GLU A 134 -4.44 -9.16 2.97
C GLU A 134 -4.38 -10.16 4.11
N VAL A 135 -5.34 -10.08 5.03
CA VAL A 135 -5.48 -11.08 6.08
C VAL A 135 -6.50 -12.13 5.63
N LYS A 136 -6.36 -13.35 6.15
CA LYS A 136 -7.34 -14.43 5.98
C LYS A 136 -7.50 -15.19 7.29
N LYS A 137 -8.65 -15.84 7.47
CA LYS A 137 -8.87 -16.75 8.61
C LYS A 137 -7.92 -17.97 8.53
N PRO A 138 -7.47 -18.52 9.67
CA PRO A 138 -6.71 -19.76 9.70
C PRO A 138 -7.46 -20.91 9.01
N ASN A 139 -6.71 -21.86 8.43
CA ASN A 139 -7.22 -23.04 7.72
C ASN A 139 -8.08 -22.75 6.48
N ASN A 140 -7.91 -21.58 5.84
CA ASN A 140 -8.64 -21.17 4.64
C ASN A 140 -7.79 -21.29 3.36
N ARG A 141 -7.39 -22.50 2.99
CA ARG A 141 -6.51 -22.75 1.82
C ARG A 141 -7.11 -22.22 0.51
N ASP A 142 -8.36 -22.56 0.24
CA ASP A 142 -9.06 -22.12 -0.98
C ASP A 142 -9.19 -20.59 -1.06
N GLY A 143 -9.32 -19.93 0.09
CA GLY A 143 -9.40 -18.47 0.15
C GLY A 143 -8.11 -17.76 -0.25
N ILE A 144 -6.95 -18.35 0.05
CA ILE A 144 -5.63 -17.79 -0.33
C ILE A 144 -5.40 -17.95 -1.84
N ILE A 145 -5.69 -19.13 -2.38
CA ILE A 145 -5.57 -19.40 -3.83
C ILE A 145 -6.51 -18.47 -4.59
N ALA A 146 -7.77 -18.37 -4.15
CA ALA A 146 -8.75 -17.49 -4.80
C ALA A 146 -8.37 -16.00 -4.71
N GLU A 147 -7.72 -15.55 -3.64
CA GLU A 147 -7.24 -14.17 -3.54
C GLU A 147 -6.07 -13.90 -4.50
N ARG A 148 -5.12 -14.84 -4.59
CA ARG A 148 -4.02 -14.77 -5.54
C ARG A 148 -4.53 -14.66 -6.98
N GLU A 149 -5.48 -15.51 -7.37
CA GLU A 149 -6.13 -15.46 -8.69
C GLU A 149 -6.84 -14.12 -8.94
N ARG A 150 -7.57 -13.61 -7.94
CA ARG A 150 -8.24 -12.30 -8.02
C ARG A 150 -7.25 -11.16 -8.24
N ILE A 151 -6.14 -11.15 -7.50
CA ILE A 151 -5.11 -10.11 -7.60
C ILE A 151 -4.43 -10.18 -8.97
N ASN A 152 -4.04 -11.38 -9.44
CA ASN A 152 -3.47 -11.55 -10.77
C ASN A 152 -4.40 -11.01 -11.86
N LYS A 153 -5.71 -11.33 -11.79
CA LYS A 153 -6.70 -10.81 -12.75
C LYS A 153 -6.83 -9.28 -12.69
N ARG A 154 -6.83 -8.69 -11.49
CA ARG A 154 -6.91 -7.24 -11.30
C ARG A 154 -5.66 -6.52 -11.81
N PHE A 155 -4.49 -7.11 -11.61
CA PHE A 155 -3.21 -6.52 -12.04
C PHE A 155 -3.07 -6.52 -13.57
N GLN A 156 -3.73 -7.46 -14.25
CA GLN A 156 -3.85 -7.46 -15.71
C GLN A 156 -4.87 -6.43 -16.23
N ASN A 157 -5.76 -5.91 -15.38
CA ASN A 157 -6.76 -4.94 -15.79
C ASN A 157 -6.17 -3.52 -15.82
N LYS A 158 -6.12 -2.94 -17.02
CA LYS A 158 -5.64 -1.57 -17.26
C LYS A 158 -6.36 -0.50 -16.42
N LYS A 159 -7.60 -0.75 -15.96
CA LYS A 159 -8.33 0.17 -15.06
C LYS A 159 -7.62 0.34 -13.71
N PHE A 160 -6.91 -0.67 -13.22
CA PHE A 160 -6.21 -0.63 -11.93
C PHE A 160 -4.74 -0.22 -12.04
N ARG A 161 -4.27 0.17 -13.24
CA ARG A 161 -2.86 0.42 -13.51
C ARG A 161 -2.17 1.36 -12.51
N LYS A 162 -2.79 2.50 -12.19
CA LYS A 162 -2.21 3.45 -11.22
C LYS A 162 -2.01 2.80 -9.84
N PHE A 163 -2.97 2.01 -9.39
CA PHE A 163 -2.91 1.29 -8.11
C PHE A 163 -1.86 0.17 -8.11
N VAL A 164 -1.69 -0.52 -9.24
CA VAL A 164 -0.65 -1.54 -9.42
C VAL A 164 0.72 -0.88 -9.39
N ASN A 165 0.90 0.18 -10.16
CA ASN A 165 2.18 0.86 -10.34
C ASN A 165 2.68 1.54 -9.06
N ILE A 166 1.79 1.99 -8.16
CA ILE A 166 2.18 2.60 -6.88
C ILE A 166 2.50 1.57 -5.79
N SER A 167 1.92 0.37 -5.87
CA SER A 167 2.12 -0.69 -4.89
C SER A 167 3.55 -1.24 -4.98
N GLN A 168 4.26 -1.33 -3.87
CA GLN A 168 5.63 -1.87 -3.80
C GLN A 168 5.64 -3.27 -3.16
N LEU A 169 4.74 -3.50 -2.19
CA LEU A 169 4.67 -4.76 -1.48
C LEU A 169 3.21 -5.18 -1.22
N MET A 170 2.91 -6.44 -1.51
CA MET A 170 1.64 -7.09 -1.20
C MET A 170 1.92 -8.20 -0.20
N VAL A 171 1.30 -8.17 0.97
CA VAL A 171 1.50 -9.19 2.01
C VAL A 171 0.22 -9.99 2.19
N PHE A 172 0.35 -11.30 2.33
CA PHE A 172 -0.75 -12.22 2.64
C PHE A 172 -0.43 -12.93 3.94
N SER A 173 -1.39 -13.01 4.87
CA SER A 173 -1.21 -13.78 6.09
C SER A 173 -2.50 -14.47 6.53
N ASN A 174 -2.38 -15.73 6.97
CA ASN A 174 -3.47 -16.50 7.56
C ASN A 174 -3.27 -16.81 9.05
N ASN A 175 -2.28 -16.19 9.69
CA ASN A 175 -1.95 -16.39 11.11
C ASN A 175 -1.70 -17.86 11.49
N MET A 176 -1.04 -18.60 10.61
CA MET A 176 -0.57 -19.98 10.83
C MET A 176 0.96 -20.03 10.87
N GLU A 177 1.52 -21.09 11.46
CA GLU A 177 2.95 -21.36 11.33
C GLU A 177 3.31 -21.74 9.89
N TYR A 178 4.56 -21.52 9.50
CA TYR A 178 5.04 -21.95 8.19
C TYR A 178 5.05 -23.47 8.09
N ASP A 179 4.43 -24.01 7.05
CA ASP A 179 4.49 -25.43 6.71
C ASP A 179 5.50 -25.63 5.58
N ASN A 180 6.66 -26.20 5.91
CA ASN A 180 7.74 -26.47 4.95
C ASN A 180 7.54 -27.79 4.19
N GLY A 181 6.48 -28.55 4.47
CA GLY A 181 6.20 -29.84 3.84
C GLY A 181 5.35 -29.74 2.56
N ASP A 182 4.65 -28.62 2.36
CA ASP A 182 3.81 -28.39 1.19
C ASP A 182 4.60 -27.80 0.01
N ILE A 183 4.29 -28.27 -1.20
CA ILE A 183 4.90 -27.77 -2.45
C ILE A 183 4.50 -26.31 -2.70
N GLU A 184 3.28 -25.94 -2.34
CA GLU A 184 2.80 -24.57 -2.41
C GLU A 184 2.73 -23.96 -1.01
N PRO A 185 3.43 -22.84 -0.77
CA PRO A 185 3.45 -22.23 0.55
C PRO A 185 2.11 -21.51 0.80
N LEU A 186 1.22 -22.19 1.54
CA LEU A 186 -0.15 -21.74 1.82
C LEU A 186 -0.38 -21.40 3.31
N GLN A 187 0.63 -21.60 4.17
CA GLN A 187 0.56 -21.34 5.61
C GLN A 187 1.68 -20.40 6.04
N GLY A 188 1.34 -19.33 6.76
CA GLY A 188 2.29 -18.31 7.20
C GLY A 188 2.01 -16.93 6.65
N ALA A 189 3.08 -16.15 6.48
CA ALA A 189 3.05 -14.84 5.85
C ALA A 189 3.91 -14.83 4.58
N PHE A 190 3.34 -14.36 3.48
CA PHE A 190 3.97 -14.30 2.17
C PHE A 190 3.92 -12.89 1.63
N TYR A 191 4.88 -12.53 0.78
CA TYR A 191 4.86 -11.24 0.11
C TYR A 191 5.14 -11.38 -1.39
N ALA A 192 4.68 -10.39 -2.15
CA ALA A 192 4.92 -10.26 -3.58
C ALA A 192 5.12 -8.78 -3.96
N SER A 193 5.81 -8.55 -5.07
CA SER A 193 5.89 -7.28 -5.79
C SER A 193 5.02 -7.31 -7.06
N PRO A 194 4.68 -6.16 -7.65
CA PRO A 194 4.01 -6.12 -8.96
C PRO A 194 4.85 -6.67 -10.13
N SER A 195 6.17 -6.80 -9.93
CA SER A 195 7.16 -7.37 -10.86
C SER A 195 7.56 -8.78 -10.50
#